data_AF-A0A653E640-F1
#
_entry.id   AF-A0A653E640-F1
#
_cell.length_a   1.000
_cell.length_b   1.000
_cell.length_c   1.000
_cell.angle_alpha   90.00
_cell.angle_beta   90.00
_cell.angle_gamma   90.00
#
_symmetry.space_group_name_H-M   'P 1'
#
loop_
_entity.id
_entity.type
_entity.pdbx_description
1 polymer ?
#
loop_
_entity_poly.entity_id
_entity_poly.type
_entity_poly.pdbx_seq_one_letter_code
_entity_poly.pdbx_strand_id
1 'polypeptide(L)' 'MNRPTQDFLQSLERGSRVIVDQGQNGQVTGKVSKITEKLIFVRLGKELRRFTREDGGTFQAPSPSRSWLLPVEAA' A
#
# COMPACT_ATOMS: atom_id res chain seq x y z
N MET A 1 8.97 -10.64 -6.28
CA MET A 1 7.68 -9.98 -5.98
C MET A 1 7.54 -10.00 -4.46
N ASN A 2 7.75 -8.85 -3.81
CA ASN A 2 7.74 -8.73 -2.36
C ASN A 2 6.29 -8.51 -1.92
N ARG A 3 5.59 -9.57 -1.54
CA ARG A 3 4.29 -9.39 -0.87
C ARG A 3 4.54 -8.90 0.56
N PRO A 4 3.76 -7.93 1.06
CA PRO A 4 3.84 -7.54 2.45
C PRO A 4 3.49 -8.70 3.38
N THR A 5 4.06 -8.67 4.58
CA THR A 5 3.63 -9.57 5.66
C THR A 5 2.31 -9.12 6.25
N GLN A 6 1.55 -10.06 6.79
CA GLN A 6 0.28 -9.73 7.43
C GLN A 6 0.48 -8.89 8.69
N ASP A 7 1.55 -9.13 9.44
CA ASP A 7 1.92 -8.34 10.61
C ASP A 7 2.15 -6.86 10.25
N PHE A 8 2.82 -6.59 9.13
CA PHE A 8 2.99 -5.22 8.64
C PHE A 8 1.65 -4.58 8.28
N LEU A 9 0.77 -5.30 7.56
CA LEU A 9 -0.54 -4.76 7.20
C LEU A 9 -1.42 -4.48 8.42
N GLN A 10 -1.30 -5.29 9.47
CA GLN A 10 -2.00 -5.10 10.73
C GLN A 10 -1.41 -3.97 11.58
N SER A 11 -0.10 -3.71 11.49
CA SER A 11 0.57 -2.62 12.20
C SER A 11 0.33 -1.24 11.57
N LEU A 12 -0.32 -1.17 10.40
CA LEU A 12 -0.61 0.11 9.76
C LEU A 12 -1.68 0.88 10.51
N GLU A 13 -1.45 2.18 10.65
CA GLU A 13 -2.39 3.12 11.24
C GLU A 13 -2.60 4.31 10.32
N ARG A 14 -3.63 5.11 10.60
CA ARG A 14 -3.82 6.37 9.88
C ARG A 14 -2.62 7.27 10.13
N GLY A 15 -1.94 7.66 9.05
CA GLY A 15 -0.77 8.51 9.09
C GLY A 15 0.55 7.78 8.87
N SER A 16 0.57 6.44 8.92
CA SER A 16 1.76 5.63 8.61
C SER A 16 2.27 5.95 7.20
N ARG A 17 3.59 6.05 7.07
CA ARG A 17 4.27 6.16 5.79
C ARG A 17 4.52 4.75 5.28
N VAL A 18 4.30 4.55 3.98
CA VAL A 18 4.45 3.25 3.32
C VAL A 18 5.11 3.44 1.97
N ILE A 19 5.79 2.42 1.48
CA ILE A 19 6.20 2.34 0.09
C ILE A 19 5.09 1.64 -0.68
N VAL A 20 4.77 2.13 -1.88
CA VAL A 20 3.93 1.46 -2.87
C VAL A 20 4.84 1.03 -4.01
N ASP A 21 5.08 -0.27 -4.12
CA ASP A 21 5.78 -0.88 -5.24
C ASP A 21 4.81 -1.06 -6.40
N GLN A 22 5.04 -0.34 -7.51
CA GLN A 22 4.21 -0.37 -8.72
C GLN A 22 4.78 -1.32 -9.80
N GLY A 23 5.72 -2.19 -9.44
CA GLY A 23 6.40 -3.08 -10.37
C GLY A 23 7.34 -2.31 -11.29
N GLN A 24 7.09 -2.38 -12.60
CA GLN A 24 7.94 -1.74 -13.62
C GLN A 24 7.97 -0.21 -13.52
N ASN A 25 6.95 0.41 -12.89
CA ASN A 25 6.91 1.86 -12.67
C ASN A 25 7.70 2.31 -11.42
N GLY A 26 8.38 1.38 -10.75
CA GLY A 26 9.20 1.66 -9.58
C GLY A 26 8.37 1.81 -8.29
N GLN A 27 9.01 2.42 -7.29
CA GLN A 27 8.46 2.58 -5.95
C GLN A 27 8.14 4.04 -5.66
N VAL A 28 7.02 4.28 -4.99
CA VAL A 28 6.63 5.62 -4.54
C VAL A 28 6.28 5.60 -3.07
N THR A 29 6.56 6.68 -2.35
CA THR A 29 6.13 6.82 -0.96
C THR A 29 4.69 7.31 -0.89
N GLY A 30 3.90 6.68 -0.04
CA GLY A 30 2.53 7.06 0.28
C GLY A 30 2.31 7.28 1.77
N LYS A 31 1.15 7.86 2.09
CA LYS A 31 0.67 8.02 3.47
C LYS A 31 -0.69 7.36 3.62
N VAL A 32 -0.84 6.51 4.63
CA VAL A 32 -2.12 5.91 4.98
C VAL A 32 -3.07 7.02 5.44
N SER A 33 -4.20 7.15 4.76
CA SER A 33 -5.21 8.18 5.00
C SER A 33 -6.42 7.66 5.75
N LYS A 34 -6.77 6.37 5.53
CA LYS A 34 -7.89 5.67 6.16
C LYS A 34 -7.63 4.17 6.13
N ILE A 35 -8.11 3.47 7.16
CA ILE A 35 -8.15 2.01 7.21
C ILE A 35 -9.59 1.59 7.51
N THR A 36 -10.05 0.54 6.84
CA THR A 36 -11.30 -0.15 7.15
C THR A 36 -11.01 -1.61 7.48
N GLU A 37 -12.06 -2.39 7.77
CA GLU A 37 -11.92 -3.83 7.98
C GLU A 37 -11.28 -4.55 6.78
N LYS A 38 -11.56 -4.09 5.56
CA LYS A 38 -11.13 -4.77 4.32
C LYS A 38 -10.07 -4.03 3.51
N LEU A 39 -9.94 -2.71 3.69
CA LEU A 39 -9.15 -1.87 2.80
C LEU A 39 -8.25 -0.91 3.56
N ILE A 40 -7.09 -0.65 2.98
CA ILE A 40 -6.13 0.38 3.36
C ILE A 40 -6.12 1.44 2.26
N PHE A 41 -6.34 2.69 2.62
CA PHE A 41 -6.39 3.81 1.69
C PHE A 41 -5.10 4.62 1.80
N VAL A 42 -4.32 4.67 0.74
CA VAL A 42 -3.02 5.36 0.70
C VAL A 42 -3.08 6.53 -0.26
N ARG A 43 -2.67 7.69 0.24
CA ARG A 43 -2.54 8.90 -0.57
C ARG A 43 -1.13 8.96 -1.18
N LEU A 44 -1.09 9.07 -2.50
CA LEU A 44 0.11 9.23 -3.33
C LEU A 44 0.05 10.62 -3.99
N GLY A 45 0.54 11.65 -3.28
CA GLY A 45 0.35 13.03 -3.69
C GLY A 45 -1.15 13.42 -3.74
N LYS A 46 -1.68 13.60 -4.95
CA LYS A 46 -3.12 13.89 -5.19
C LYS A 46 -3.97 12.64 -5.44
N GLU A 47 -3.33 11.50 -5.72
CA GLU A 47 -4.03 10.23 -5.98
C GLU A 47 -4.39 9.53 -4.65
N LEU A 48 -5.57 8.90 -4.61
CA LEU A 48 -5.97 8.00 -3.55
C LEU A 48 -6.05 6.58 -4.09
N ARG A 49 -5.20 5.68 -3.61
CA ARG A 49 -5.17 4.28 -4.01
C ARG A 49 -5.64 3.39 -2.86
N ARG A 50 -6.29 2.29 -3.20
CA ARG A 50 -6.89 1.34 -2.26
C ARG A 50 -6.13 0.03 -2.33
N PHE A 51 -5.86 -0.55 -1.18
CA PHE A 51 -5.18 -1.83 -1.04
C PHE A 51 -6.02 -2.75 -0.17
N THR A 52 -6.01 -4.03 -0.47
CA THR A 52 -6.65 -5.07 0.34
C THR A 52 -5.90 -5.26 1.64
N ARG A 53 -6.63 -5.43 2.75
CA ARG A 53 -6.03 -5.75 4.05
C ARG A 53 -5.65 -7.22 4.19
N GLU A 54 -6.14 -8.07 3.29
CA GLU A 54 -5.87 -9.50 3.27
C GLU A 54 -4.44 -9.81 2.81
N ASP A 55 -3.96 -9.15 1.76
CA ASP A 55 -2.66 -9.43 1.14
C ASP A 55 -1.85 -8.16 0.78
N GLY A 56 -2.41 -6.96 1.00
CA GLY A 56 -1.74 -5.69 0.73
C GLY A 56 -1.62 -5.32 -0.75
N GLY A 57 -2.35 -6.04 -1.63
CA GLY A 57 -2.39 -5.78 -3.06
C GLY A 57 -3.34 -4.65 -3.44
N THR A 58 -3.09 -3.98 -4.57
CA THR A 58 -3.99 -2.92 -5.06
C THR A 58 -5.39 -3.47 -5.35
N PHE A 59 -6.40 -2.87 -4.73
CA PHE A 59 -7.81 -3.16 -4.98
C PHE A 59 -8.28 -2.38 -6.23
N GLN A 60 -8.75 -3.10 -7.26
CA GLN A 60 -9.18 -2.55 -8.56
C GLN A 60 -8.10 -1.67 -9.22
N ALA A 61 -6.92 -2.24 -9.44
CA ALA A 61 -5.87 -1.54 -10.18
C ALA A 61 -6.36 -1.18 -11.59
N PRO A 62 -6.18 0.07 -12.06
CA PRO A 62 -6.54 0.49 -13.42
C PRO A 62 -5.64 -0.13 -14.51
N SER A 63 -4.64 -0.92 -14.11
CA SER A 63 -3.71 -1.63 -14.99
C SER A 63 -3.53 -3.08 -14.50
N PRO A 64 -3.08 -4.01 -15.35
CA PRO A 64 -2.76 -5.39 -14.95
C PRO A 64 -1.59 -5.49 -13.95
N SER A 65 -0.84 -4.41 -13.70
CA SER A 65 0.22 -4.40 -12.68
C SER A 65 -0.37 -4.22 -11.27
N ARG A 66 -0.38 -5.31 -10.49
CA ARG A 66 -0.66 -5.24 -9.05
C ARG A 66 0.44 -4.45 -8.38
N SER A 67 0.07 -3.42 -7.61
CA SER A 67 1.00 -2.73 -6.71
C SER A 67 0.91 -3.34 -5.31
N TRP A 68 1.99 -3.24 -4.56
CA TRP A 68 2.10 -3.80 -3.21
C TRP A 68 2.46 -2.72 -2.20
N LEU A 69 1.87 -2.80 -1.01
CA LEU A 69 2.33 -2.03 0.14
C LEU A 69 3.59 -2.67 0.71
N LEU A 70 4.62 -1.87 0.98
CA LEU A 70 5.85 -2.28 1.62
C LEU A 70 6.15 -1.34 2.79
N PRO A 71 6.83 -1.83 3.84
CA PRO A 71 7.32 -0.98 4.91
C PRO A 71 8.30 0.05 4.34
N VAL A 72 8.30 1.25 4.92
CA VAL A 72 9.46 2.14 4.77
C VAL A 72 10.53 1.49 5.65
N GLU A 73 11.45 0.75 5.05
CA GLU A 73 12.60 0.23 5.78
C GLU A 73 13.26 1.40 6.51
N ALA A 74 13.40 1.27 7.83
CA ALA A 74 14.15 2.24 8.61
C ALA A 74 15.59 2.20 8.09
N ALA A 75 15.99 3.25 7.40
CA ALA A 75 17.39 3.50 7.05
C ALA A 75 18.24 3.62 8.33
#